data_AF-A0A4Q5T1F1-F1
#
_entry.id   AF-A0A4Q5T1F1-F1
#
_cell.length_a   1.000
_cell.length_b   1.000
_cell.length_c   1.000
_cell.angle_alpha   90.00
_cell.angle_beta   90.00
_cell.angle_gamma   90.00
#
_symmetry.space_group_name_H-M   'P 1'
#
loop_
_entity.id
_entity.type
_entity.pdbx_description
1 polymer ?
#
loop_
_entity_poly.entity_id
_entity_poly.type
_entity_poly.pdbx_seq_one_letter_code
_entity_poly.pdbx_strand_id
1 'polypeptide(L)'
;RVLDDDADYVGPFGNRRQSELALAALHETFLVRQCTTRMGRRPRGSTCALADLGRCLAPCTGDLDPALYDAEVARLREALTGDPLEVVDRLRLRMTELGDQQRYEDAAAVRDRLTASLRAVDRTQRLRQLTEVDELVAAAPGERGWEVHVVRHGRLAAAGLLPRTVHPSAWVEALLATAEEVPAPAHAAHPAPVASVEETETLLRWLETPGVRMVRGSWHVPVAGAARHVADLPVESDAHRANRSRLTA
;
A
#
# COMPACT_ATOMS: atom_id res chain seq x y z
N ARG A 1 -10.51 10.30 -0.61
CA ARG A 1 -10.14 11.46 0.24
C ARG A 1 -9.72 10.89 1.57
N VAL A 2 -8.52 11.18 2.01
CA VAL A 2 -8.08 10.85 3.37
C VAL A 2 -8.65 11.91 4.31
N LEU A 3 -9.20 11.46 5.44
CA LEU A 3 -9.81 12.32 6.46
C LEU A 3 -8.95 12.28 7.73
N ASP A 4 -9.15 13.27 8.58
CA ASP A 4 -8.56 13.32 9.92
C ASP A 4 -9.48 12.56 10.89
N ASP A 5 -9.47 11.23 10.78
CA ASP A 5 -10.40 10.33 11.48
C ASP A 5 -9.74 9.10 12.12
N ASP A 6 -8.41 9.13 12.28
CA ASP A 6 -7.59 8.06 12.91
C ASP A 6 -7.76 6.68 12.23
N ALA A 7 -8.22 6.67 10.97
CA ALA A 7 -8.36 5.45 10.18
C ALA A 7 -7.05 5.09 9.47
N ASP A 8 -6.81 3.79 9.31
CA ASP A 8 -5.77 3.30 8.42
C ASP A 8 -6.26 3.28 6.97
N TYR A 9 -5.50 3.90 6.09
CA TYR A 9 -5.86 4.01 4.68
C TYR A 9 -4.95 3.14 3.82
N VAL A 10 -5.56 2.46 2.85
CA VAL A 10 -4.87 1.64 1.85
C VAL A 10 -5.21 2.18 0.46
N GLY A 11 -4.19 2.28 -0.39
CA GLY A 11 -4.30 2.79 -1.74
C GLY A 11 -3.17 3.78 -2.10
N PRO A 12 -3.35 4.60 -3.14
CA PRO A 12 -4.59 4.77 -3.91
C PRO A 12 -4.89 3.60 -4.86
N PHE A 13 -6.18 3.39 -5.14
CA PHE A 13 -6.64 2.38 -6.10
C PHE A 13 -6.83 2.99 -7.49
N GLY A 14 -6.46 2.24 -8.54
CA GLY A 14 -6.62 2.71 -9.92
C GLY A 14 -8.07 2.77 -10.41
N ASN A 15 -9.00 2.08 -9.74
CA ASN A 15 -10.44 2.16 -9.97
C ASN A 15 -11.21 1.50 -8.82
N ARG A 16 -12.52 1.72 -8.79
CA ARG A 16 -13.43 1.15 -7.78
C ARG A 16 -13.43 -0.39 -7.76
N ARG A 17 -13.34 -1.06 -8.91
CA ARG A 17 -13.31 -2.53 -8.97
C ARG A 17 -12.11 -3.09 -8.21
N GLN A 18 -10.94 -2.45 -8.31
CA GLN A 18 -9.75 -2.87 -7.56
C GLN A 18 -9.92 -2.68 -6.05
N SER A 19 -10.55 -1.58 -5.60
CA SER A 19 -10.86 -1.43 -4.17
C SER A 19 -11.87 -2.45 -3.66
N GLU A 20 -12.86 -2.81 -4.47
CA GLU A 20 -13.85 -3.83 -4.11
C GLU A 20 -13.22 -5.23 -4.03
N LEU A 21 -12.32 -5.57 -4.96
CA LEU A 21 -11.58 -6.83 -4.94
C LEU A 21 -10.67 -6.93 -3.70
N ALA A 22 -9.95 -5.86 -3.38
CA ALA A 22 -9.12 -5.80 -2.18
C ALA A 22 -9.95 -5.91 -0.89
N LEU A 23 -11.10 -5.24 -0.82
CA LEU A 23 -12.01 -5.35 0.31
C LEU A 23 -12.57 -6.78 0.45
N ALA A 24 -12.91 -7.42 -0.66
CA ALA A 24 -13.41 -8.80 -0.67
C ALA A 24 -12.36 -9.80 -0.15
N ALA A 25 -11.07 -9.60 -0.45
CA ALA A 25 -9.98 -10.40 0.13
C ALA A 25 -9.95 -10.31 1.67
N LEU A 26 -10.12 -9.11 2.22
CA LEU A 26 -10.14 -8.90 3.67
C LEU A 26 -11.37 -9.54 4.31
N HIS A 27 -12.56 -9.36 3.72
CA HIS A 27 -13.80 -9.97 4.22
C HIS A 27 -13.84 -11.51 4.09
N GLU A 28 -12.91 -12.10 3.33
CA GLU A 28 -12.74 -13.55 3.24
C GLU A 28 -11.78 -14.11 4.29
N THR A 29 -10.95 -13.25 4.88
CA THR A 29 -9.96 -13.60 5.89
C THR A 29 -10.43 -13.23 7.30
N PHE A 30 -10.98 -12.03 7.47
CA PHE A 30 -11.34 -11.46 8.77
C PHE A 30 -12.86 -11.38 8.96
N LEU A 31 -13.29 -11.59 10.21
CA LEU A 31 -14.69 -11.62 10.63
C LEU A 31 -15.20 -10.24 11.07
N VAL A 32 -14.81 -9.21 10.34
CA VAL A 32 -15.22 -7.83 10.60
C VAL A 32 -16.57 -7.49 10.00
N ARG A 33 -17.21 -6.46 10.55
CA ARG A 33 -18.49 -5.98 10.07
C ARG A 33 -18.40 -5.40 8.65
N GLN A 34 -19.27 -5.87 7.77
CA GLN A 34 -19.34 -5.44 6.36
C GLN A 34 -20.49 -4.45 6.08
N CYS A 35 -21.39 -4.25 7.04
CA CYS A 35 -22.56 -3.39 6.89
C CYS A 35 -22.19 -1.91 6.98
N THR A 36 -22.77 -1.08 6.11
CA THR A 36 -22.51 0.38 6.06
C THR A 36 -23.37 1.19 7.03
N THR A 37 -24.42 0.60 7.61
CA THR A 37 -25.31 1.28 8.57
C THR A 37 -24.51 1.78 9.78
N ARG A 38 -24.80 2.97 10.30
CA ARG A 38 -24.15 3.45 11.52
C ARG A 38 -24.56 2.60 12.73
N MET A 39 -23.58 2.17 13.53
CA MET A 39 -23.85 1.43 14.77
C MET A 39 -23.98 2.41 15.94
N GLY A 40 -24.99 2.20 16.78
CA GLY A 40 -25.13 2.96 18.03
C GLY A 40 -24.14 2.49 19.09
N ARG A 41 -23.88 3.32 20.12
CA ARG A 41 -22.98 2.98 21.25
C ARG A 41 -23.41 1.74 22.04
N ARG A 42 -24.71 1.41 22.03
CA ARG A 42 -25.27 0.21 22.63
C ARG A 42 -26.05 -0.55 21.56
N PRO A 43 -25.37 -1.39 20.77
CA PRO A 43 -26.02 -2.17 19.72
C PRO A 43 -27.03 -3.16 20.32
N ARG A 44 -28.15 -3.37 19.61
CA ARG A 44 -29.25 -4.29 19.97
C ARG A 44 -29.89 -4.90 18.72
N GLY A 45 -29.08 -5.14 17.69
CA GLY A 45 -29.53 -5.77 16.46
C GLY A 45 -29.77 -7.27 16.65
N SER A 46 -30.34 -7.90 15.62
CA SER A 46 -30.44 -9.36 15.54
C SER A 46 -29.26 -9.93 14.75
N THR A 47 -29.00 -11.22 14.94
CA THR A 47 -28.10 -11.99 14.06
C THR A 47 -28.58 -11.88 12.61
N CYS A 48 -27.63 -11.80 11.67
CA CYS A 48 -27.89 -11.69 10.25
C CYS A 48 -27.18 -12.82 9.50
N ALA A 49 -27.51 -12.98 8.20
CA ALA A 49 -26.93 -14.04 7.38
C ALA A 49 -25.39 -14.05 7.34
N LEU A 50 -24.73 -12.89 7.41
CA LEU A 50 -23.25 -12.85 7.46
C LEU A 50 -22.71 -13.46 8.76
N ALA A 51 -23.40 -13.26 9.88
CA ALA A 51 -23.02 -13.86 11.15
C ALA A 51 -23.29 -15.37 11.14
N ASP A 52 -24.45 -15.79 10.63
CA ASP A 52 -24.81 -17.21 10.50
C ASP A 52 -23.85 -17.99 9.59
N LEU A 53 -23.32 -17.32 8.56
CA LEU A 53 -22.30 -17.87 7.65
C LEU A 53 -20.87 -17.77 8.19
N GLY A 54 -20.67 -17.25 9.40
CA GLY A 54 -19.34 -17.07 9.98
C GLY A 54 -18.46 -16.09 9.20
N ARG A 55 -19.04 -15.00 8.68
CA ARG A 55 -18.35 -13.92 7.92
C ARG A 55 -18.28 -12.60 8.69
N CYS A 56 -18.80 -12.57 9.91
CA CYS A 56 -18.85 -11.42 10.79
C CYS A 56 -19.05 -11.91 12.23
N LEU A 57 -18.32 -11.35 13.21
CA LEU A 57 -18.53 -11.63 14.64
C LEU A 57 -19.83 -11.04 15.21
N ALA A 58 -20.62 -10.36 14.38
CA ALA A 58 -21.90 -9.75 14.75
C ALA A 58 -21.82 -8.76 15.94
N PRO A 59 -20.88 -7.79 15.97
CA PRO A 59 -20.82 -6.79 17.05
C PRO A 59 -22.12 -5.98 17.18
N CYS A 60 -22.96 -5.98 16.14
CA CYS A 60 -24.25 -5.32 16.14
C CYS A 60 -25.33 -5.98 17.02
N THR A 61 -25.16 -7.21 17.51
CA THR A 61 -26.12 -7.81 18.47
C THR A 61 -25.95 -7.22 19.87
N GLY A 62 -24.72 -6.82 20.21
CA GLY A 62 -24.36 -6.33 21.54
C GLY A 62 -23.94 -7.44 22.52
N ASP A 63 -23.96 -8.70 22.09
CA ASP A 63 -23.58 -9.86 22.92
C ASP A 63 -22.09 -10.21 22.83
N LEU A 64 -21.37 -9.63 21.86
CA LEU A 64 -19.95 -9.88 21.63
C LEU A 64 -19.08 -9.10 22.64
N ASP A 65 -18.09 -9.77 23.22
CA ASP A 65 -17.05 -9.10 24.00
C ASP A 65 -16.28 -8.11 23.10
N PRO A 66 -16.25 -6.80 23.42
CA PRO A 66 -15.50 -5.81 22.65
C PRO A 66 -14.03 -6.18 22.43
N ALA A 67 -13.38 -6.82 23.41
CA ALA A 67 -11.98 -7.21 23.31
C ALA A 67 -11.74 -8.25 22.18
N LEU A 68 -12.70 -9.13 21.92
CA LEU A 68 -12.62 -10.09 20.82
C LEU A 68 -12.73 -9.39 19.46
N TYR A 69 -13.61 -8.39 19.36
CA TYR A 69 -13.75 -7.61 18.13
C TYR A 69 -12.50 -6.76 17.87
N ASP A 70 -11.95 -6.13 18.91
CA ASP A 70 -10.73 -5.34 18.81
C ASP A 70 -9.53 -6.19 18.38
N ALA A 71 -9.43 -7.43 18.86
CA ALA A 71 -8.41 -8.38 18.42
C ALA A 71 -8.56 -8.73 16.93
N GLU A 72 -9.79 -8.91 16.44
CA GLU A 72 -10.04 -9.18 15.02
C GLU A 72 -9.70 -7.97 14.13
N VAL A 73 -10.02 -6.76 14.60
CA VAL A 73 -9.65 -5.52 13.92
C VAL A 73 -8.13 -5.33 13.93
N ALA A 74 -7.45 -5.67 15.01
CA ALA A 74 -5.98 -5.58 15.10
C ALA A 74 -5.30 -6.52 14.09
N ARG A 75 -5.80 -7.75 13.92
CA ARG A 75 -5.32 -8.67 12.87
C ARG A 75 -5.51 -8.11 11.47
N LEU A 76 -6.68 -7.53 11.20
CA LEU A 76 -6.95 -6.89 9.92
C LEU A 76 -5.98 -5.72 9.67
N ARG A 77 -5.78 -4.86 10.66
CA ARG A 77 -4.86 -3.72 10.60
C ARG A 77 -3.43 -4.17 10.33
N GLU A 78 -2.96 -5.22 11.01
CA GLU A 78 -1.64 -5.82 10.78
C GLU A 78 -1.51 -6.28 9.33
N ALA A 79 -2.51 -6.99 8.78
CA ALA A 79 -2.46 -7.42 7.39
C ALA A 79 -2.48 -6.27 6.36
N LEU A 80 -3.05 -5.12 6.72
CA LEU A 80 -3.09 -3.94 5.86
C LEU A 80 -1.82 -3.08 5.91
N THR A 81 -1.19 -3.00 7.07
CA THR A 81 -0.11 -2.03 7.32
C THR A 81 1.25 -2.70 7.51
N GLY A 82 1.28 -3.94 8.00
CA GLY A 82 2.45 -4.76 8.25
C GLY A 82 2.48 -6.00 7.38
N ASP A 83 2.30 -7.18 7.97
CA ASP A 83 2.42 -8.46 7.28
C ASP A 83 1.08 -9.00 6.72
N PRO A 84 0.89 -9.04 5.38
CA PRO A 84 -0.34 -9.59 4.77
C PRO A 84 -0.38 -11.13 4.72
N LEU A 85 0.57 -11.84 5.34
CA LEU A 85 0.70 -13.30 5.25
C LEU A 85 -0.60 -14.03 5.56
N GLU A 86 -1.37 -13.59 6.56
CA GLU A 86 -2.63 -14.23 6.93
C GLU A 86 -3.65 -14.22 5.76
N VAL A 87 -3.74 -13.10 5.05
CA VAL A 87 -4.60 -12.94 3.86
C VAL A 87 -4.09 -13.79 2.72
N VAL A 88 -2.76 -13.82 2.53
CA VAL A 88 -2.09 -14.64 1.49
C VAL A 88 -2.39 -16.12 1.70
N ASP A 89 -2.14 -16.64 2.89
CA ASP A 89 -2.30 -18.05 3.22
C ASP A 89 -3.78 -18.47 3.10
N ARG A 90 -4.70 -17.64 3.61
CA ARG A 90 -6.13 -17.92 3.53
C ARG A 90 -6.61 -18.02 2.08
N LEU A 91 -6.24 -17.06 1.24
CA LEU A 91 -6.69 -17.02 -0.16
C LEU A 91 -5.99 -18.07 -1.03
N ARG A 92 -4.70 -18.37 -0.79
CA ARG A 92 -3.98 -19.46 -1.47
C ARG A 92 -4.58 -20.82 -1.14
N LEU A 93 -4.89 -21.08 0.13
CA LEU A 93 -5.60 -22.29 0.53
C LEU A 93 -6.95 -22.39 -0.19
N ARG A 94 -7.72 -21.29 -0.20
CA ARG A 94 -9.02 -21.26 -0.86
C ARG A 94 -8.94 -21.52 -2.37
N MET A 95 -7.95 -20.96 -3.04
CA MET A 95 -7.68 -21.24 -4.46
C MET A 95 -7.38 -22.71 -4.69
N THR A 96 -6.58 -23.32 -3.81
CA THR A 96 -6.22 -24.75 -3.89
C THR A 96 -7.45 -25.63 -3.75
N GLU A 97 -8.29 -25.39 -2.73
CA GLU A 97 -9.56 -26.11 -2.54
C GLU A 97 -10.49 -26.04 -3.75
N LEU A 98 -10.59 -24.87 -4.38
CA LEU A 98 -11.40 -24.66 -5.57
C LEU A 98 -10.80 -25.35 -6.80
N GLY A 99 -9.47 -25.35 -6.92
CA GLY A 99 -8.73 -26.06 -7.96
C GLY A 99 -8.94 -27.57 -7.89
N ASP A 100 -8.89 -28.14 -6.68
CA ASP A 100 -9.16 -29.57 -6.43
C ASP A 100 -10.59 -29.96 -6.81
N GLN A 101 -11.53 -29.02 -6.68
CA GLN A 101 -12.92 -29.16 -7.09
C GLN A 101 -13.14 -28.86 -8.59
N GLN A 102 -12.09 -28.59 -9.36
CA GLN A 102 -12.14 -28.19 -10.77
C GLN A 102 -12.93 -26.89 -11.03
N ARG A 103 -13.04 -26.02 -10.00
CA ARG A 103 -13.75 -24.74 -10.05
C ARG A 103 -12.79 -23.59 -10.40
N TYR A 104 -12.22 -23.66 -11.59
CA TYR A 104 -11.13 -22.76 -11.99
C TYR A 104 -11.53 -21.29 -12.09
N GLU A 105 -12.77 -20.98 -12.51
CA GLU A 105 -13.27 -19.60 -12.57
C GLU A 105 -13.39 -18.98 -11.17
N ASP A 106 -13.86 -19.76 -10.19
CA ASP A 106 -13.93 -19.30 -8.81
C ASP A 106 -12.53 -19.11 -8.22
N ALA A 107 -11.59 -20.02 -8.52
CA ALA A 107 -10.19 -19.88 -8.12
C ALA A 107 -9.54 -18.63 -8.74
N ALA A 108 -9.85 -18.32 -10.01
CA ALA A 108 -9.40 -17.10 -10.67
C ALA A 108 -9.97 -15.84 -9.99
N ALA A 109 -11.24 -15.86 -9.57
CA ALA A 109 -11.83 -14.76 -8.81
C ALA A 109 -11.12 -14.54 -7.46
N VAL A 110 -10.75 -15.61 -6.74
CA VAL A 110 -9.99 -15.52 -5.48
C VAL A 110 -8.57 -14.97 -5.72
N ARG A 111 -7.91 -15.43 -6.79
CA ARG A 111 -6.61 -14.90 -7.22
C ARG A 111 -6.67 -13.40 -7.52
N ASP A 112 -7.70 -12.95 -8.21
CA ASP A 112 -7.87 -11.53 -8.57
C ASP A 112 -8.08 -10.67 -7.30
N ARG A 113 -8.81 -11.18 -6.29
CA ARG A 113 -8.93 -10.52 -4.96
C ARG A 113 -7.58 -10.42 -4.26
N LEU A 114 -6.83 -11.53 -4.19
CA LEU A 114 -5.50 -11.56 -3.58
C LEU A 114 -4.55 -10.58 -4.27
N THR A 115 -4.55 -10.56 -5.61
CA THR A 115 -3.71 -9.68 -6.42
C THR A 115 -4.02 -8.21 -6.16
N ALA A 116 -5.31 -7.85 -6.14
CA ALA A 116 -5.75 -6.48 -5.87
C ALA A 116 -5.34 -6.02 -4.46
N SER A 117 -5.52 -6.90 -3.45
CA SER A 117 -5.16 -6.61 -2.06
C SER A 117 -3.65 -6.41 -1.89
N LEU A 118 -2.84 -7.36 -2.36
CA LEU A 118 -1.38 -7.29 -2.22
C LEU A 118 -0.77 -6.09 -2.92
N ARG A 119 -1.21 -5.77 -4.15
CA ARG A 119 -0.71 -4.58 -4.87
C ARG A 119 -1.09 -3.29 -4.14
N ALA A 120 -2.28 -3.23 -3.55
CA ALA A 120 -2.70 -2.06 -2.80
C ALA A 120 -1.87 -1.89 -1.51
N VAL A 121 -1.64 -2.97 -0.77
CA VAL A 121 -0.80 -2.95 0.44
C VAL A 121 0.65 -2.60 0.10
N ASP A 122 1.24 -3.24 -0.92
CA ASP A 122 2.61 -2.95 -1.37
C ASP A 122 2.79 -1.48 -1.76
N ARG A 123 1.88 -0.96 -2.60
CA ARG A 123 1.88 0.44 -3.00
C ARG A 123 1.80 1.37 -1.80
N THR A 124 0.90 1.08 -0.86
CA THR A 124 0.71 1.87 0.37
C THR A 124 1.97 1.87 1.23
N GLN A 125 2.57 0.70 1.44
CA GLN A 125 3.79 0.53 2.24
C GLN A 125 4.97 1.29 1.64
N ARG A 126 5.16 1.21 0.32
CA ARG A 126 6.26 1.90 -0.37
C ARG A 126 6.11 3.41 -0.30
N LEU A 127 4.90 3.93 -0.52
CA LEU A 127 4.60 5.36 -0.39
C LEU A 127 4.84 5.85 1.04
N ARG A 128 4.33 5.12 2.02
CA ARG A 128 4.49 5.45 3.45
C ARG A 128 5.96 5.49 3.85
N GLN A 129 6.74 4.46 3.49
CA GLN A 129 8.15 4.36 3.84
C GLN A 129 8.97 5.54 3.30
N LEU A 130 8.72 6.02 2.08
CA LEU A 130 9.44 7.20 1.57
C LEU A 130 8.93 8.51 2.18
N THR A 131 7.65 8.56 2.56
CA THR A 131 7.03 9.72 3.22
C THR A 131 7.51 9.90 4.67
N GLU A 132 7.80 8.80 5.35
CA GLU A 132 8.32 8.80 6.73
C GLU A 132 9.82 9.18 6.80
N VAL A 133 10.53 9.22 5.67
CA VAL A 133 11.94 9.65 5.63
C VAL A 133 12.02 11.17 5.64
N ASP A 134 12.60 11.72 6.71
CA ASP A 134 12.84 13.15 6.88
C ASP A 134 13.67 13.73 5.72
N GLU A 135 14.81 13.08 5.42
CA GLU A 135 15.70 13.48 4.34
C GLU A 135 16.47 12.28 3.79
N LEU A 136 16.49 12.18 2.46
CA LEU A 136 17.25 11.20 1.69
C LEU A 136 18.01 11.93 0.59
N VAL A 137 19.32 11.71 0.52
CA VAL A 137 20.14 12.16 -0.62
C VAL A 137 20.59 10.93 -1.39
N ALA A 138 20.23 10.87 -2.66
CA ALA A 138 20.58 9.78 -3.55
C ALA A 138 21.24 10.33 -4.81
N ALA A 139 22.17 9.55 -5.37
CA ALA A 139 22.90 9.91 -6.56
C ALA A 139 22.88 8.79 -7.61
N ALA A 140 22.55 9.13 -8.86
CA ALA A 140 22.60 8.22 -10.00
C ALA A 140 23.74 8.63 -10.97
N PRO A 141 24.43 7.69 -11.60
CA PRO A 141 25.42 8.02 -12.62
C PRO A 141 24.71 8.49 -13.90
N GLY A 142 25.11 9.65 -14.41
CA GLY A 142 24.69 10.19 -15.71
C GLY A 142 25.87 10.44 -16.65
N GLU A 143 25.57 10.86 -17.88
CA GLU A 143 26.60 11.14 -18.90
C GLU A 143 27.55 12.26 -18.46
N ARG A 144 26.98 13.34 -17.90
CA ARG A 144 27.70 14.58 -17.57
C ARG A 144 28.21 14.64 -16.12
N GLY A 145 27.94 13.63 -15.31
CA GLY A 145 28.22 13.66 -13.86
C GLY A 145 27.34 12.70 -13.08
N TRP A 146 27.07 13.04 -11.83
CA TRP A 146 26.11 12.35 -10.98
C TRP A 146 24.86 13.21 -10.84
N GLU A 147 23.70 12.65 -11.11
CA GLU A 147 22.41 13.28 -10.81
C GLU A 147 22.12 13.05 -9.33
N VAL A 148 22.08 14.13 -8.55
CA VAL A 148 21.86 14.10 -7.11
C VAL A 148 20.47 14.65 -6.83
N HIS A 149 19.65 13.88 -6.12
CA HIS A 149 18.33 14.28 -5.68
C HIS A 149 18.26 14.28 -4.16
N VAL A 150 17.68 15.33 -3.61
CA VAL A 150 17.32 15.46 -2.19
C VAL A 150 15.82 15.24 -2.10
N VAL A 151 15.41 14.23 -1.35
CA VAL A 151 14.01 13.87 -1.11
C VAL A 151 13.70 14.09 0.36
N ARG A 152 12.60 14.78 0.67
CA ARG A 152 12.11 15.01 2.04
C ARG A 152 10.64 14.65 2.10
N HIS A 153 10.27 13.75 3.00
CA HIS A 153 8.88 13.29 3.18
C HIS A 153 8.17 12.91 1.86
N GLY A 154 8.86 12.18 0.99
CA GLY A 154 8.32 11.73 -0.30
C GLY A 154 8.23 12.81 -1.39
N ARG A 155 8.77 14.01 -1.16
CA ARG A 155 8.83 15.13 -2.11
C ARG A 155 10.25 15.39 -2.60
N LEU A 156 10.41 15.79 -3.86
CA LEU A 156 11.69 16.24 -4.38
C LEU A 156 12.00 17.66 -3.85
N ALA A 157 12.89 17.75 -2.85
CA ALA A 157 13.28 19.02 -2.24
C ALA A 157 14.36 19.77 -3.02
N ALA A 158 15.26 19.05 -3.69
CA ALA A 158 16.25 19.62 -4.60
C ALA A 158 16.77 18.58 -5.59
N ALA A 159 17.29 19.06 -6.72
CA ALA A 159 17.98 18.24 -7.71
C ALA A 159 19.17 19.01 -8.28
N GLY A 160 20.24 18.30 -8.63
CA GLY A 160 21.36 18.92 -9.35
C GLY A 160 22.32 17.90 -9.94
N LEU A 161 23.20 18.40 -10.81
CA LEU A 161 24.22 17.61 -11.48
C LEU A 161 25.58 17.88 -10.84
N LEU A 162 26.13 16.89 -10.14
CA LEU A 162 27.47 16.91 -9.58
C LEU A 162 28.49 16.52 -10.68
N PRO A 163 29.38 17.43 -11.12
CA PRO A 163 30.41 17.10 -12.09
C PRO A 163 31.45 16.15 -11.48
N ARG A 164 32.05 15.29 -12.32
CA ARG A 164 33.04 14.28 -11.89
C ARG A 164 34.34 14.89 -11.32
N THR A 165 34.58 16.17 -11.58
CA THR A 165 35.78 16.90 -11.17
C THR A 165 35.63 17.60 -9.82
N VAL A 166 34.42 17.65 -9.25
CA VAL A 166 34.12 18.36 -8.00
C VAL A 166 34.06 17.38 -6.85
N HIS A 167 34.59 17.77 -5.69
CA HIS A 167 34.52 16.94 -4.49
C HIS A 167 33.06 16.81 -4.00
N PRO A 168 32.52 15.58 -3.84
CA PRO A 168 31.10 15.38 -3.59
C PRO A 168 30.57 16.08 -2.33
N SER A 169 31.29 16.01 -1.21
CA SER A 169 30.77 16.46 0.08
C SER A 169 30.39 17.94 0.10
N ALA A 170 31.30 18.83 -0.34
CA ALA A 170 31.04 20.27 -0.33
C ALA A 170 29.92 20.67 -1.28
N TRP A 171 29.81 19.99 -2.42
CA TRP A 171 28.75 20.24 -3.39
C TRP A 171 27.38 19.78 -2.88
N VAL A 172 27.32 18.62 -2.22
CA VAL A 172 26.08 18.10 -1.61
C VAL A 172 25.60 19.02 -0.49
N GLU A 173 26.49 19.51 0.38
CA GLU A 173 26.13 20.48 1.43
C GLU A 173 25.58 21.79 0.83
N ALA A 174 26.16 22.27 -0.28
CA ALA A 174 25.62 23.44 -0.99
C ALA A 174 24.23 23.17 -1.58
N LEU A 175 23.99 21.98 -2.14
CA LEU A 175 22.67 21.60 -2.64
C LEU A 175 21.65 21.55 -1.50
N LEU A 176 22.01 20.93 -0.37
CA LEU A 176 21.16 20.84 0.83
C LEU A 176 20.79 22.22 1.39
N ALA A 177 21.73 23.17 1.38
CA ALA A 177 21.47 24.55 1.81
C ALA A 177 20.45 25.29 0.93
N THR A 178 20.21 24.82 -0.30
CA THR A 178 19.21 25.38 -1.23
C THR A 178 17.93 24.55 -1.32
N ALA A 179 17.87 23.41 -0.63
CA ALA A 179 16.75 22.50 -0.73
C ALA A 179 15.48 23.07 -0.09
N GLU A 180 14.33 22.74 -0.68
CA GLU A 180 13.03 23.12 -0.13
C GLU A 180 12.86 22.55 1.29
N GLU A 181 12.42 23.40 2.22
CA GLU A 181 11.93 22.94 3.52
C GLU A 181 10.56 22.32 3.35
N VAL A 182 10.46 21.01 3.61
CA VAL A 182 9.23 20.25 3.47
C VAL A 182 8.74 19.89 4.87
N PRO A 183 7.54 20.31 5.29
CA PRO A 183 7.03 19.98 6.61
C PRO A 183 6.76 18.47 6.70
N ALA A 184 6.94 17.92 7.91
CA ALA A 184 6.56 16.55 8.21
C ALA A 184 5.07 16.31 7.89
N PRO A 185 4.69 15.10 7.44
CA PRO A 185 3.29 14.76 7.21
C PRO A 185 2.49 14.94 8.49
N ALA A 186 1.31 15.54 8.38
CA ALA A 186 0.45 15.81 9.54
C ALA A 186 0.04 14.54 10.32
N HIS A 187 0.06 13.38 9.66
CA HIS A 187 -0.25 12.10 10.29
C HIS A 187 0.59 10.96 9.71
N ALA A 188 1.27 10.20 10.58
CA ALA A 188 2.11 9.07 10.19
C ALA A 188 1.33 7.90 9.54
N ALA A 189 0.01 7.80 9.77
CA ALA A 189 -0.83 6.79 9.12
C ALA A 189 -1.43 7.27 7.78
N HIS A 190 -1.12 8.50 7.34
CA HIS A 190 -1.61 9.05 6.08
C HIS A 190 -0.78 8.48 4.91
N PRO A 191 -1.36 7.66 4.02
CA PRO A 191 -0.61 7.07 2.92
C PRO A 191 -0.39 8.04 1.76
N ALA A 192 -1.10 9.18 1.76
CA ALA A 192 -0.84 10.22 0.78
C ALA A 192 0.40 11.01 1.22
N PRO A 193 1.42 11.12 0.37
CA PRO A 193 2.64 11.85 0.67
C PRO A 193 2.37 13.34 0.90
N VAL A 194 3.38 14.05 1.41
CA VAL A 194 3.38 15.54 1.41
C VAL A 194 3.37 16.08 -0.03
N ALA A 195 3.99 15.32 -0.94
CA ALA A 195 3.87 15.50 -2.39
C ALA A 195 2.62 14.82 -2.98
N SER A 196 2.41 14.97 -4.30
CA SER A 196 1.45 14.14 -5.00
C SER A 196 1.91 12.67 -5.00
N VAL A 197 0.97 11.74 -5.05
CA VAL A 197 1.30 10.30 -5.12
C VAL A 197 2.17 10.02 -6.36
N GLU A 198 1.85 10.64 -7.49
CA GLU A 198 2.56 10.45 -8.75
C GLU A 198 4.03 10.91 -8.67
N GLU A 199 4.30 11.98 -7.93
CA GLU A 199 5.66 12.46 -7.68
C GLU A 199 6.44 11.46 -6.83
N THR A 200 5.89 11.05 -5.68
CA THR A 200 6.54 10.08 -4.78
C THR A 200 6.79 8.74 -5.47
N GLU A 201 5.86 8.27 -6.31
CA GLU A 201 6.07 7.07 -7.13
C GLU A 201 7.15 7.25 -8.18
N THR A 202 7.30 8.45 -8.74
CA THR A 202 8.38 8.75 -9.69
C THR A 202 9.73 8.70 -8.98
N LEU A 203 9.82 9.24 -7.77
CA LEU A 203 11.02 9.14 -6.94
C LEU A 203 11.34 7.70 -6.57
N LEU A 204 10.35 6.91 -6.13
CA LEU A 204 10.52 5.48 -5.84
C LEU A 204 11.06 4.71 -7.06
N ARG A 205 10.46 4.89 -8.23
CA ARG A 205 10.95 4.25 -9.48
C ARG A 205 12.37 4.67 -9.81
N TRP A 206 12.71 5.94 -9.63
CA TRP A 206 14.07 6.43 -9.86
C TRP A 206 15.05 5.83 -8.85
N LEU A 207 14.71 5.78 -7.55
CA LEU A 207 15.55 5.19 -6.48
C LEU A 207 15.86 3.70 -6.73
N GLU A 208 14.95 2.98 -7.38
CA GLU A 208 15.10 1.57 -7.75
C GLU A 208 15.88 1.35 -9.04
N THR A 209 16.26 2.42 -9.75
CA THR A 209 17.05 2.30 -10.98
C THR A 209 18.46 1.77 -10.67
N PRO A 210 18.97 0.80 -11.43
CA PRO A 210 20.31 0.27 -11.22
C PRO A 210 21.39 1.36 -11.23
N GLY A 211 22.27 1.35 -10.24
CA GLY A 211 23.38 2.30 -10.12
C GLY A 211 23.11 3.50 -9.21
N VAL A 212 21.88 3.70 -8.75
CA VAL A 212 21.57 4.69 -7.70
C VAL A 212 22.31 4.33 -6.41
N ARG A 213 22.88 5.34 -5.76
CA ARG A 213 23.62 5.22 -4.50
C ARG A 213 23.03 6.15 -3.45
N MET A 214 22.82 5.63 -2.25
CA MET A 214 22.44 6.45 -1.10
C MET A 214 23.68 7.22 -0.62
N VAL A 215 23.59 8.54 -0.61
CA VAL A 215 24.65 9.45 -0.15
C VAL A 215 24.43 9.81 1.31
N ARG A 216 23.18 10.08 1.70
CA ARG A 216 22.75 10.41 3.06
C ARG A 216 21.36 9.87 3.32
N GLY A 217 21.14 9.36 4.53
CA GLY A 217 19.89 8.69 4.89
C GLY A 217 19.76 7.29 4.27
N SER A 218 18.64 6.65 4.54
CA SER A 218 18.31 5.33 4.01
C SER A 218 16.81 5.17 3.91
N TRP A 219 16.36 4.47 2.88
CA TRP A 219 14.98 4.03 2.72
C TRP A 219 14.97 2.50 2.59
N HIS A 220 13.95 1.87 3.16
CA HIS A 220 13.79 0.42 3.13
C HIS A 220 12.31 0.06 3.08
N VAL A 221 12.03 -1.17 2.65
CA VAL A 221 10.69 -1.76 2.69
C VAL A 221 10.73 -2.90 3.72
N PRO A 222 9.71 -3.06 4.57
CA PRO A 222 9.67 -4.16 5.53
C PRO A 222 9.80 -5.52 4.84
N VAL A 223 10.69 -6.38 5.36
CA VAL A 223 10.90 -7.75 4.82
C VAL A 223 9.62 -8.58 4.88
N ALA A 224 8.80 -8.37 5.90
CA ALA A 224 7.50 -9.04 6.04
C ALA A 224 6.38 -8.37 5.23
N GLY A 225 6.65 -7.25 4.56
CA GLY A 225 5.65 -6.49 3.82
C GLY A 225 5.15 -7.20 2.56
N ALA A 226 4.18 -6.58 1.89
CA ALA A 226 3.52 -7.17 0.73
C ALA A 226 4.45 -7.39 -0.48
N ALA A 227 5.52 -6.60 -0.60
CA ALA A 227 6.49 -6.68 -1.69
C ALA A 227 6.99 -8.12 -1.96
N ARG A 228 7.23 -8.91 -0.89
CA ARG A 228 7.71 -10.30 -1.02
C ARG A 228 6.72 -11.23 -1.73
N HIS A 229 5.43 -10.94 -1.60
CA HIS A 229 4.36 -11.75 -2.18
C HIS A 229 3.96 -11.25 -3.57
N VAL A 230 4.20 -9.96 -3.87
CA VAL A 230 3.88 -9.36 -5.16
C VAL A 230 4.73 -9.93 -6.29
N ALA A 231 5.97 -10.33 -6.02
CA ALA A 231 6.86 -10.96 -7.01
C ALA A 231 6.28 -12.27 -7.60
N ASP A 232 5.47 -12.99 -6.83
CA ASP A 232 4.83 -14.24 -7.24
C ASP A 232 3.50 -14.03 -7.99
N LEU A 233 3.01 -12.79 -8.05
CA LEU A 233 1.73 -12.50 -8.69
C LEU A 233 1.84 -12.51 -10.21
N PRO A 234 0.82 -12.99 -10.93
CA PRO A 234 0.79 -12.86 -12.36
C PRO A 234 0.87 -11.39 -12.75
N VAL A 235 1.76 -11.08 -13.70
CA VAL A 235 1.83 -9.78 -14.35
C VAL A 235 0.45 -9.53 -14.96
N GLU A 236 -0.13 -8.36 -14.70
CA GLU A 236 -1.38 -7.97 -15.35
C GLU A 236 -1.14 -8.00 -16.86
N SER A 237 -1.76 -8.94 -17.59
CA SER A 237 -1.68 -8.92 -19.04
C SER A 237 -2.43 -7.68 -19.54
N ASP A 238 -1.80 -6.94 -20.46
CA ASP A 238 -2.32 -5.72 -21.11
C ASP A 238 -3.72 -5.86 -21.74
N ALA A 239 -4.30 -7.06 -21.76
CA ALA A 239 -5.65 -7.37 -22.23
C ALA A 239 -6.75 -6.52 -21.55
N HIS A 240 -6.60 -6.17 -20.28
CA HIS A 240 -7.56 -5.29 -19.59
C HIS A 240 -7.37 -3.79 -19.88
N ARG A 241 -6.20 -3.37 -20.38
CA ARG A 241 -5.94 -2.00 -20.85
C ARG A 241 -6.52 -1.79 -22.25
N ALA A 242 -6.41 -2.80 -23.11
CA ALA A 242 -6.95 -2.80 -24.48
C ALA A 242 -8.49 -2.70 -24.54
N ASN A 243 -9.22 -3.17 -23.53
CA ASN A 243 -10.68 -3.06 -23.49
C ASN A 243 -11.16 -1.65 -23.10
N ARG A 244 -10.26 -0.81 -22.55
CA ARG A 244 -10.57 0.59 -22.20
C ARG A 244 -10.44 1.54 -23.39
N SER A 245 -9.63 1.20 -24.41
CA SER A 245 -9.49 1.99 -25.64
C SER A 245 -10.55 1.69 -26.70
N ARG A 246 -11.36 0.64 -26.53
CA ARG A 246 -12.47 0.29 -27.45
C ARG A 246 -13.84 0.84 -27.04
N LEU A 247 -13.96 1.42 -25.84
CA LEU A 247 -15.20 2.05 -25.35
C LEU A 247 -15.20 3.58 -25.47
N THR A 248 -14.13 4.16 -26.04
CA THR A 248 -14.02 5.59 -26.36
C THR A 248 -13.70 5.85 -27.83
N ALA A 249 -14.07 4.92 -28.72
CA ALA A 249 -13.99 5.08 -30.17
C ALA A 249 -15.39 4.94 -30.78
#